data_AF-A0A2M8KVU6-F1
#
_entry.id   AF-A0A2M8KVU6-F1
#
_cell.length_a   1.000
_cell.length_b   1.000
_cell.length_c   1.000
_cell.angle_alpha   90.00
_cell.angle_beta   90.00
_cell.angle_gamma   90.00
#
_symmetry.space_group_name_H-M   'P 1'
#
loop_
_entity.id
_entity.type
_entity.pdbx_description
1 polymer ?
#
loop_
_entity_poly.entity_id
_entity_poly.type
_entity_poly.pdbx_seq_one_letter_code
_entity_poly.pdbx_strand_id
1 'polypeptide(L)'
;METIKKHAVVILAFALPLLLLAGVLVMAYMPRAHVSTEYDFIYATCDNASELYPYDCGLYLNSLYVVEDGKLKVRNVDVNEQILNEKRPFPVSDMPLDGEQLYVARIFFHDTDKNESHEIAIEEAQALTLYGLLTSPDGVTVDNVYDTGPSFFPFFDNNSRYGYYLTKGSRRSPLNIVNKDDRYYYQNNIKFIGWITP
;
A
#
# COMPACT_ATOMS: atom_id res chain seq x y z
N MET A 1 -46.58 -14.60 30.13
CA MET A 1 -45.27 -15.09 30.62
C MET A 1 -45.21 -16.63 30.72
N GLU A 2 -46.35 -17.32 30.88
CA GLU A 2 -46.43 -18.79 30.97
C GLU A 2 -46.15 -19.54 29.66
N THR A 3 -46.57 -18.99 28.51
CA THR A 3 -46.33 -19.54 27.17
C THR A 3 -44.86 -19.48 26.75
N ILE A 4 -44.14 -18.42 27.14
CA ILE A 4 -42.70 -18.26 26.88
C ILE A 4 -41.91 -19.35 27.63
N LYS A 5 -42.29 -19.69 28.87
CA LYS A 5 -41.63 -20.77 29.64
C LYS A 5 -41.88 -22.15 29.04
N LYS A 6 -43.09 -22.43 28.56
CA LYS A 6 -43.46 -23.74 27.98
C LYS A 6 -42.75 -24.05 26.66
N HIS A 7 -42.45 -23.03 25.86
CA HIS A 7 -41.77 -23.19 24.57
C HIS A 7 -40.37 -22.56 24.57
N ALA A 8 -39.80 -22.26 25.74
CA ALA A 8 -38.50 -21.61 25.87
C ALA A 8 -37.41 -22.35 25.09
N VAL A 9 -37.42 -23.69 25.15
CA VAL A 9 -36.46 -24.54 24.44
C VAL A 9 -36.60 -24.39 22.92
N VAL A 10 -37.83 -24.35 22.40
CA VAL A 10 -38.09 -24.20 20.96
C VAL A 10 -37.72 -22.78 20.51
N ILE A 11 -38.12 -21.76 21.26
CA ILE A 11 -37.79 -20.36 20.96
C ILE A 11 -36.28 -20.17 20.97
N LEU A 12 -35.56 -20.71 21.95
CA LEU A 12 -34.10 -20.64 22.02
C LEU A 12 -33.43 -21.37 20.85
N ALA A 13 -33.95 -22.54 20.47
CA ALA A 13 -33.42 -23.33 19.35
C ALA A 13 -33.50 -22.61 18.01
N PHE A 14 -34.51 -21.76 17.78
CA PHE A 14 -34.63 -20.96 16.56
C PHE A 14 -34.00 -19.57 16.69
N ALA A 15 -34.07 -18.94 17.87
CA ALA A 15 -33.55 -17.60 18.09
C ALA A 15 -32.01 -17.56 18.11
N LEU A 16 -31.36 -18.59 18.67
CA LEU A 16 -29.89 -18.64 18.76
C LEU A 16 -29.20 -18.62 17.38
N PRO A 17 -29.55 -19.47 16.39
CA PRO A 17 -28.93 -19.41 15.07
C PRO A 17 -29.25 -18.10 14.34
N LEU A 18 -30.45 -17.53 14.50
CA LEU A 18 -30.78 -16.22 13.93
C LEU A 18 -29.95 -15.09 14.55
N LEU A 19 -29.72 -15.12 15.87
CA LEU A 19 -28.86 -14.15 16.56
C LEU A 19 -27.40 -14.28 16.14
N LEU A 20 -26.89 -15.50 15.95
CA LEU A 20 -25.54 -15.71 15.44
C LEU A 20 -25.40 -15.17 14.02
N LEU A 21 -26.38 -15.43 13.14
CA LEU A 21 -26.38 -14.94 11.76
C LEU A 21 -26.46 -13.41 11.72
N ALA A 22 -27.32 -12.82 12.56
CA ALA A 22 -27.37 -11.36 12.75
C ALA A 22 -26.05 -10.81 13.29
N GLY A 23 -25.40 -11.49 14.24
CA GLY A 23 -24.10 -11.10 14.78
C GLY A 23 -22.99 -11.12 13.73
N VAL A 24 -22.97 -12.15 12.87
CA VAL A 24 -22.03 -12.22 11.73
C VAL A 24 -22.29 -11.11 10.73
N LEU A 25 -23.56 -10.83 10.40
CA LEU A 25 -23.91 -9.71 9.51
C LEU A 25 -23.48 -8.37 10.09
N VAL A 26 -23.76 -8.11 11.37
CA VAL A 26 -23.29 -6.89 12.02
C VAL A 26 -21.77 -6.81 11.97
N MET A 27 -21.03 -7.87 12.29
CA MET A 27 -19.56 -7.85 12.21
C MET A 27 -19.01 -7.71 10.79
N ALA A 28 -19.71 -8.25 9.79
CA ALA A 28 -19.31 -8.16 8.38
C ALA A 28 -19.57 -6.77 7.78
N TYR A 29 -20.63 -6.10 8.22
CA TYR A 29 -21.05 -4.79 7.70
C TYR A 29 -20.76 -3.62 8.65
N MET A 30 -20.28 -3.89 9.87
CA MET A 30 -19.81 -2.85 10.77
C MET A 30 -18.54 -2.26 10.16
N PRO A 31 -18.55 -0.97 9.78
CA PRO A 31 -17.38 -0.36 9.18
C PRO A 31 -16.23 -0.49 10.16
N ARG A 32 -15.20 -1.25 9.76
CA ARG A 32 -13.90 -1.19 10.44
C ARG A 32 -13.55 0.28 10.52
N ALA A 33 -13.14 0.76 11.69
CA ALA A 33 -12.84 2.17 11.93
C ALA A 33 -11.88 2.67 10.84
N HIS A 34 -12.46 3.29 9.81
CA HIS A 34 -11.76 3.61 8.58
C HIS A 34 -10.94 4.87 8.85
N VAL A 35 -9.68 4.84 8.44
CA VAL A 35 -8.83 6.01 8.44
C VAL A 35 -9.08 6.69 7.11
N SER A 36 -9.67 7.88 7.15
CA SER A 36 -9.89 8.72 5.98
C SER A 36 -9.03 9.98 6.06
N THR A 37 -8.76 10.56 4.90
CA THR A 37 -8.06 11.82 4.68
C THR A 37 -8.76 12.54 3.54
N GLU A 38 -8.78 13.88 3.55
CA GLU A 38 -9.29 14.67 2.41
C GLU A 38 -8.22 14.89 1.33
N TYR A 39 -7.00 14.40 1.58
CA TYR A 39 -5.85 14.56 0.70
C TYR A 39 -5.59 13.29 -0.08
N ASP A 40 -5.68 13.40 -1.40
CA ASP A 40 -5.16 12.41 -2.32
C ASP A 40 -3.63 12.47 -2.39
N PHE A 41 -3.00 11.44 -2.94
CA PHE A 41 -1.55 11.41 -3.08
C PHE A 41 -1.12 10.78 -4.38
N ILE A 42 0.12 11.06 -4.76
CA ILE A 42 0.80 10.36 -5.84
C ILE A 42 1.93 9.50 -5.31
N TYR A 43 2.15 8.38 -5.99
CA TYR A 43 3.25 7.46 -5.73
C TYR A 43 3.81 6.94 -7.05
N ALA A 44 5.02 6.41 -7.02
CA ALA A 44 5.62 5.75 -8.18
C ALA A 44 5.84 4.27 -7.91
N THR A 45 5.76 3.48 -8.98
CA THR A 45 6.28 2.12 -9.03
C THR A 45 7.28 2.01 -10.16
N CYS A 46 8.02 0.90 -10.22
CA CYS A 46 8.76 0.55 -11.42
C CYS A 46 8.35 -0.84 -11.91
N ASP A 47 8.37 -1.00 -13.23
CA ASP A 47 8.26 -2.30 -13.88
C ASP A 47 9.68 -2.81 -14.21
N ASN A 48 9.98 -4.06 -13.84
CA ASN A 48 11.30 -4.69 -14.05
C ASN A 48 11.58 -4.98 -15.54
N ALA A 49 12.80 -4.68 -16.02
CA ALA A 49 13.31 -5.22 -17.29
C ALA A 49 14.07 -6.55 -17.14
N SER A 50 14.38 -7.01 -15.92
CA SER A 50 14.88 -8.39 -15.71
C SER A 50 14.59 -8.86 -14.30
N GLU A 51 14.09 -10.10 -14.19
CA GLU A 51 13.44 -10.69 -13.00
C GLU A 51 14.37 -10.94 -11.80
N LEU A 52 15.57 -10.35 -11.74
CA LEU A 52 16.63 -10.80 -10.83
C LEU A 52 16.75 -10.02 -9.51
N TYR A 53 16.43 -8.71 -9.41
CA TYR A 53 16.68 -7.94 -8.17
C TYR A 53 15.68 -6.79 -7.89
N PRO A 54 14.58 -7.05 -7.15
CA PRO A 54 13.56 -6.03 -6.83
C PRO A 54 14.02 -4.89 -5.92
N TYR A 55 15.07 -5.06 -5.10
CA TYR A 55 15.55 -4.02 -4.16
C TYR A 55 16.04 -2.74 -4.85
N ASP A 56 16.50 -2.87 -6.09
CA ASP A 56 17.06 -1.76 -6.87
C ASP A 56 15.97 -0.80 -7.38
N CYS A 57 14.72 -1.26 -7.49
CA CYS A 57 13.58 -0.43 -7.88
C CYS A 57 13.33 0.72 -6.91
N GLY A 58 13.23 0.42 -5.62
CA GLY A 58 12.97 1.41 -4.58
C GLY A 58 14.08 2.47 -4.50
N LEU A 59 15.34 2.03 -4.62
CA LEU A 59 16.49 2.93 -4.68
C LEU A 59 16.48 3.82 -5.93
N TYR A 60 16.22 3.24 -7.10
CA TYR A 60 16.10 3.97 -8.36
C TYR A 60 15.02 5.05 -8.28
N LEU A 61 13.81 4.69 -7.86
CA LEU A 61 12.72 5.64 -7.68
C LEU A 61 13.08 6.72 -6.64
N ASN A 62 13.77 6.33 -5.57
CA ASN A 62 14.24 7.25 -4.52
C ASN A 62 15.20 8.31 -5.06
N SER A 63 16.11 7.92 -5.94
CA SER A 63 17.04 8.83 -6.63
C SER A 63 16.36 9.66 -7.72
N LEU A 64 15.38 9.10 -8.43
CA LEU A 64 14.75 9.71 -9.61
C LEU A 64 13.82 10.87 -9.25
N TYR A 65 12.90 10.64 -8.31
CA TYR A 65 11.87 11.62 -7.99
C TYR A 65 12.22 12.41 -6.72
N VAL A 66 11.95 13.71 -6.69
CA VAL A 66 12.05 14.49 -5.45
C VAL A 66 10.96 15.54 -5.42
N VAL A 67 10.38 15.78 -4.24
CA VAL A 67 9.50 16.93 -4.05
C VAL A 67 10.32 18.05 -3.45
N GLU A 68 10.47 19.14 -4.20
CA GLU A 68 11.17 20.35 -3.80
C GLU A 68 10.29 21.55 -4.13
N ASP A 69 10.21 22.51 -3.22
CA ASP A 69 9.38 23.73 -3.38
C ASP A 69 7.91 23.42 -3.71
N GLY A 70 7.40 22.30 -3.18
CA GLY A 70 6.04 21.83 -3.42
C GLY A 70 5.79 21.27 -4.82
N LYS A 71 6.84 20.97 -5.61
CA LYS A 71 6.74 20.42 -6.97
C LYS A 71 7.56 19.16 -7.14
N LEU A 72 7.06 18.25 -7.98
CA LEU A 72 7.82 17.07 -8.39
C LEU A 72 8.93 17.47 -9.36
N LYS A 73 10.17 17.17 -9.00
CA LYS A 73 11.34 17.29 -9.87
C LYS A 73 11.86 15.89 -10.21
N VAL A 74 12.23 15.71 -11.48
CA VAL A 74 12.86 14.48 -11.98
C VAL A 74 14.35 14.74 -12.09
N ARG A 75 15.15 13.96 -11.38
CA ARG A 75 16.60 14.03 -11.42
C ARG A 75 17.13 13.15 -12.54
N ASN A 76 18.27 13.56 -13.10
CA ASN A 76 19.01 12.67 -13.98
C ASN A 76 19.75 11.63 -13.12
N VAL A 77 19.45 10.35 -13.30
CA VAL A 77 20.04 9.25 -12.53
C VAL A 77 20.71 8.29 -13.50
N ASP A 78 22.03 8.16 -13.38
CA ASP A 78 22.75 7.03 -13.96
C ASP A 78 22.62 5.84 -13.00
N VAL A 79 21.75 4.91 -13.36
CA VAL A 79 21.47 3.70 -12.57
C VAL A 79 22.72 2.84 -12.45
N ASN A 80 23.57 2.80 -13.48
CA ASN A 80 24.78 2.00 -13.48
C ASN A 80 25.81 2.57 -12.48
N GLU A 81 25.97 3.89 -12.43
CA GLU A 81 26.89 4.54 -11.48
C GLU A 81 26.44 4.36 -10.02
N GLN A 82 25.14 4.39 -9.73
CA GLN A 82 24.64 4.14 -8.36
C GLN A 82 24.77 2.68 -7.94
N ILE A 83 24.44 1.74 -8.83
CA ILE A 83 24.58 0.29 -8.60
C ILE A 83 26.05 -0.08 -8.33
N LEU A 84 26.99 0.52 -9.07
CA LEU A 84 28.42 0.24 -8.95
C LEU A 84 29.08 0.88 -7.71
N ASN A 85 28.56 2.00 -7.22
CA ASN A 85 29.15 2.74 -6.09
C ASN A 85 28.60 2.34 -4.70
N GLU A 86 27.43 1.68 -4.63
CA GLU A 86 27.04 1.00 -3.40
C GLU A 86 27.91 -0.25 -3.17
N LYS A 87 28.53 -0.37 -1.99
CA LYS A 87 29.25 -1.58 -1.56
C LYS A 87 28.26 -2.75 -1.42
N ARG A 88 27.92 -3.38 -2.55
CA ARG A 88 27.04 -4.55 -2.56
C ARG A 88 27.78 -5.76 -1.99
N PRO A 89 27.09 -6.62 -1.22
CA PRO A 89 27.65 -7.89 -0.76
C PRO A 89 27.84 -8.93 -1.89
N PHE A 90 27.35 -8.65 -3.11
CA PHE A 90 27.41 -9.54 -4.26
C PHE A 90 28.00 -8.84 -5.50
N PRO A 91 28.81 -9.54 -6.32
CA PRO A 91 29.45 -8.97 -7.49
C PRO A 91 28.42 -8.62 -8.58
N VAL A 92 28.58 -7.44 -9.18
CA VAL A 92 27.77 -6.89 -10.30
C VAL A 92 28.06 -7.60 -11.64
N SER A 93 28.75 -8.74 -11.63
CA SER A 93 29.34 -9.37 -12.83
C SER A 93 28.32 -9.97 -13.80
N ASP A 94 27.07 -10.15 -13.37
CA ASP A 94 26.05 -10.89 -14.14
C ASP A 94 24.92 -9.98 -14.65
N MET A 95 25.05 -8.65 -14.48
CA MET A 95 24.07 -7.68 -14.99
C MET A 95 24.38 -7.38 -16.46
N PRO A 96 23.43 -7.51 -17.40
CA PRO A 96 23.64 -7.08 -18.77
C PRO A 96 23.86 -5.57 -18.78
N LEU A 97 25.12 -5.17 -18.96
CA LEU A 97 25.61 -3.79 -19.07
C LEU A 97 25.43 -3.24 -20.49
N ASP A 98 24.40 -3.67 -21.22
CA ASP A 98 23.97 -2.97 -22.43
C ASP A 98 22.96 -1.91 -21.97
N GLY A 99 23.23 -0.64 -22.31
CA GLY A 99 22.61 0.56 -21.73
C GLY A 99 21.11 0.77 -22.02
N GLU A 100 20.31 -0.29 -21.93
CA GLU A 100 18.86 -0.25 -21.89
C GLU A 100 18.40 0.11 -20.47
N GLN A 101 17.39 0.98 -20.36
CA GLN A 101 16.81 1.35 -19.07
C GLN A 101 16.28 0.10 -18.36
N LEU A 102 16.96 -0.31 -17.29
CA LEU A 102 16.62 -1.50 -16.49
C LEU A 102 15.27 -1.41 -15.77
N TYR A 103 14.76 -0.18 -15.61
CA TYR A 103 13.51 0.11 -14.91
C TYR A 103 12.67 1.13 -15.67
N VAL A 104 11.39 0.83 -15.82
CA VAL A 104 10.40 1.79 -16.32
C VAL A 104 9.61 2.33 -15.13
N ALA A 105 9.87 3.57 -14.74
CA ALA A 105 9.13 4.23 -13.66
C ALA A 105 7.74 4.66 -14.14
N ARG A 106 6.73 4.42 -13.30
CA ARG A 106 5.31 4.72 -13.56
C ARG A 106 4.73 5.45 -12.37
N ILE A 107 3.95 6.50 -12.60
CA ILE A 107 3.38 7.35 -11.55
C ILE A 107 1.88 7.12 -11.49
N PHE A 108 1.37 7.01 -10.27
CA PHE A 108 -0.04 6.77 -10.00
C PHE A 108 -0.59 7.86 -9.10
N PHE A 109 -1.79 8.32 -9.44
CA PHE A 109 -2.68 9.06 -8.56
C PHE A 109 -3.50 8.07 -7.75
N HIS A 110 -3.63 8.30 -6.44
CA HIS A 110 -4.49 7.53 -5.55
C HIS A 110 -5.61 8.41 -4.98
N ASP A 111 -6.84 8.05 -5.30
CA ASP A 111 -8.07 8.61 -4.71
C ASP A 111 -8.29 7.95 -3.36
N THR A 112 -8.10 8.71 -2.29
CA THR A 112 -8.15 8.18 -0.92
C THR A 112 -9.56 7.89 -0.43
N ASP A 113 -10.57 8.59 -0.97
CA ASP A 113 -11.98 8.37 -0.65
C ASP A 113 -12.51 7.09 -1.29
N LYS A 114 -12.11 6.82 -2.54
CA LYS A 114 -12.49 5.60 -3.27
C LYS A 114 -11.55 4.44 -3.01
N ASN A 115 -10.34 4.70 -2.49
CA ASN A 115 -9.26 3.74 -2.33
C ASN A 115 -8.92 3.07 -3.67
N GLU A 116 -8.66 3.89 -4.69
CA GLU A 116 -8.39 3.44 -6.06
C GLU A 116 -7.22 4.22 -6.65
N SER A 117 -6.36 3.52 -7.39
CA SER A 117 -5.24 4.14 -8.11
C SER A 117 -5.44 4.10 -9.62
N HIS A 118 -4.99 5.15 -10.31
CA HIS A 118 -4.82 5.15 -11.76
C HIS A 118 -3.49 5.78 -12.15
N GLU A 119 -2.94 5.34 -13.28
CA GLU A 119 -1.68 5.88 -13.79
C GLU A 119 -1.89 7.29 -14.37
N ILE A 120 -0.93 8.18 -14.12
CA ILE A 120 -0.91 9.56 -14.62
C ILE A 120 0.41 9.83 -15.34
N ALA A 121 0.40 10.79 -16.26
CA ALA A 121 1.62 11.18 -16.97
C ALA A 121 2.58 11.96 -16.05
N ILE A 122 3.87 11.97 -16.39
CA ILE A 122 4.86 12.72 -15.60
C ILE A 122 4.55 14.23 -15.62
N GLU A 123 4.11 14.76 -16.75
CA GLU A 123 3.76 16.17 -16.93
C GLU A 123 2.58 16.56 -16.03
N GLU A 124 1.59 15.66 -15.89
CA GLU A 124 0.45 15.85 -15.00
C GLU A 124 0.90 15.87 -13.54
N ALA A 125 1.75 14.91 -13.15
CA ALA A 125 2.31 14.84 -11.79
C ALA A 125 3.15 16.08 -11.43
N GLN A 126 3.90 16.62 -12.39
CA GLN A 126 4.71 17.84 -12.21
C GLN A 126 3.86 19.12 -12.11
N ALA A 127 2.65 19.12 -12.66
CA ALA A 127 1.74 20.25 -12.55
C ALA A 127 1.14 20.41 -11.14
N LEU A 128 1.02 19.29 -10.39
CA LEU A 128 0.44 19.26 -9.04
C LEU A 128 1.24 20.06 -8.02
N THR A 129 0.57 20.54 -6.97
CA THR A 129 1.23 21.06 -5.76
C THR A 129 1.27 19.95 -4.73
N LEU A 130 2.46 19.66 -4.23
CA LEU A 130 2.74 18.44 -3.47
C LEU A 130 3.32 18.75 -2.09
N TYR A 131 2.87 18.00 -1.09
CA TYR A 131 3.47 17.94 0.23
C TYR A 131 4.21 16.60 0.39
N GLY A 132 5.54 16.64 0.31
CA GLY A 132 6.40 15.46 0.23
C GLY A 132 6.62 14.70 1.55
N LEU A 133 5.94 15.05 2.64
CA LEU A 133 6.05 14.28 3.89
C LEU A 133 5.11 13.07 3.87
N LEU A 134 5.52 11.99 4.52
CA LEU A 134 4.71 10.76 4.64
C LEU A 134 3.37 10.99 5.36
N THR A 135 3.30 12.03 6.21
CA THR A 135 2.09 12.40 6.93
C THR A 135 1.41 13.57 6.24
N SER A 136 0.14 13.41 5.93
CA SER A 136 -0.72 14.42 5.31
C SER A 136 -0.92 15.62 6.24
N PRO A 137 -1.38 16.76 5.71
CA PRO A 137 -1.67 17.94 6.52
C PRO A 137 -2.72 17.70 7.63
N ASP A 138 -3.62 16.72 7.46
CA ASP A 138 -4.61 16.35 8.48
C ASP A 138 -4.14 15.22 9.44
N GLY A 139 -2.88 14.78 9.33
CA GLY A 139 -2.25 13.86 10.27
C GLY A 139 -2.44 12.37 9.96
N VAL A 140 -2.71 12.01 8.71
CA VAL A 140 -2.77 10.62 8.23
C VAL A 140 -1.44 10.25 7.56
N THR A 141 -0.90 9.07 7.86
CA THR A 141 0.38 8.62 7.32
C THR A 141 0.20 7.44 6.38
N VAL A 142 0.83 7.47 5.21
CA VAL A 142 1.01 6.26 4.37
C VAL A 142 2.14 5.45 4.98
N ASP A 143 1.82 4.24 5.42
CA ASP A 143 2.76 3.33 6.08
C ASP A 143 2.79 1.97 5.38
N ASN A 144 3.94 1.31 5.42
CA ASN A 144 4.15 -0.02 4.88
C ASN A 144 4.33 -1.01 6.03
N VAL A 145 3.30 -1.83 6.28
CA VAL A 145 3.27 -2.69 7.47
C VAL A 145 3.26 -4.15 7.04
N TYR A 146 4.10 -4.94 7.71
CA TYR A 146 4.03 -6.39 7.68
C TYR A 146 2.92 -6.84 8.65
N ASP A 147 1.75 -7.19 8.12
CA ASP A 147 0.65 -7.65 8.97
C ASP A 147 0.74 -9.16 9.18
N THR A 148 0.82 -9.55 10.45
CA THR A 148 0.57 -10.92 10.86
C THR A 148 -0.91 -10.98 11.21
N GLY A 149 -1.69 -11.69 10.39
CA GLY A 149 -3.13 -11.79 10.57
C GLY A 149 -3.50 -12.22 12.00
N PRO A 150 -4.64 -11.75 12.54
CA PRO A 150 -5.06 -12.11 13.89
C PRO A 150 -5.28 -13.63 13.98
N SER A 151 -4.57 -14.29 14.90
CA SER A 151 -4.72 -15.71 15.20
C SER A 151 -6.03 -15.96 15.92
N PHE A 152 -7.13 -16.08 15.17
CA PHE A 152 -8.45 -16.24 15.76
C PHE A 152 -8.89 -17.71 15.95
N PHE A 153 -8.16 -18.70 15.41
CA PHE A 153 -8.45 -20.13 15.60
C PHE A 153 -7.19 -21.02 15.44
N PRO A 154 -7.01 -22.08 16.25
CA PRO A 154 -5.80 -22.92 16.26
C PRO A 154 -5.60 -23.86 15.04
N PHE A 155 -6.39 -23.69 13.97
CA PHE A 155 -6.37 -24.57 12.79
C PHE A 155 -6.25 -23.83 11.45
N PHE A 156 -6.08 -22.51 11.47
CA PHE A 156 -5.88 -21.73 10.24
C PHE A 156 -4.45 -21.20 10.21
N ASP A 157 -3.68 -21.63 9.21
CA ASP A 157 -2.33 -21.15 8.99
C ASP A 157 -2.31 -19.63 8.83
N ASN A 158 -1.44 -18.99 9.60
CA ASN A 158 -1.17 -17.56 9.56
C ASN A 158 -0.45 -17.23 8.24
N ASN A 159 -1.19 -16.75 7.23
CA ASN A 159 -0.56 -16.11 6.09
C ASN A 159 -0.16 -14.68 6.47
N SER A 160 1.14 -14.41 6.51
CA SER A 160 1.69 -13.06 6.54
C SER A 160 1.36 -12.34 5.24
N ARG A 161 0.78 -11.14 5.33
CA ARG A 161 0.57 -10.27 4.17
C ARG A 161 1.24 -8.92 4.41
N TYR A 162 2.14 -8.57 3.51
CA TYR A 162 2.68 -7.23 3.42
C TYR A 162 1.71 -6.34 2.65
N GLY A 163 1.56 -5.08 3.07
CA GLY A 163 0.64 -4.15 2.42
C GLY A 163 0.84 -2.70 2.87
N TYR A 164 0.25 -1.79 2.10
CA TYR A 164 0.25 -0.36 2.40
C TYR A 164 -1.03 0.01 3.14
N TYR A 165 -0.93 0.95 4.09
CA TYR A 165 -2.03 1.37 4.93
C TYR A 165 -2.04 2.88 5.12
N LEU A 166 -3.24 3.46 5.22
CA LEU A 166 -3.43 4.74 5.90
C LEU A 166 -3.45 4.50 7.40
N THR A 167 -2.65 5.26 8.14
CA THR A 167 -2.55 5.16 9.59
C THR A 167 -2.84 6.50 10.24
N LYS A 168 -3.59 6.50 11.34
CA LYS A 168 -3.86 7.69 12.16
C LYS A 168 -3.95 7.26 13.62
N GLY A 169 -2.89 7.53 14.38
CA GLY A 169 -2.75 7.00 15.74
C GLY A 169 -2.73 5.46 15.73
N SER A 170 -3.63 4.82 16.49
CA SER A 170 -3.71 3.35 16.57
C SER A 170 -4.64 2.72 15.52
N ARG A 171 -5.23 3.52 14.63
CA ARG A 171 -6.15 3.04 13.58
C ARG A 171 -5.41 2.88 12.27
N ARG A 172 -5.80 1.88 11.49
CA ARG A 172 -5.25 1.59 10.16
C ARG A 172 -6.35 1.23 9.17
N SER A 173 -6.16 1.58 7.91
CA SER A 173 -7.02 1.16 6.80
C SER A 173 -6.18 0.75 5.60
N PRO A 174 -6.44 -0.43 5.01
CA PRO A 174 -5.63 -0.95 3.91
C PRO A 174 -5.81 -0.08 2.66
N LEU A 175 -4.70 0.19 2.01
CA LEU A 175 -4.65 0.89 0.72
C LEU A 175 -4.63 -0.12 -0.43
N ASN A 176 -5.40 0.18 -1.47
CA ASN A 176 -5.40 -0.57 -2.71
C ASN A 176 -4.43 0.11 -3.70
N ILE A 177 -3.17 -0.29 -3.61
CA ILE A 177 -2.09 0.26 -4.42
C ILE A 177 -1.78 -0.69 -5.58
N VAL A 178 -1.66 -0.14 -6.79
CA VAL A 178 -1.21 -0.91 -7.96
C VAL A 178 0.29 -1.16 -7.84
N ASN A 179 0.67 -2.43 -7.72
CA ASN A 179 2.05 -2.90 -7.82
C ASN A 179 2.07 -4.16 -8.69
N LYS A 180 2.75 -4.12 -9.84
CA LYS A 180 2.75 -5.25 -10.79
C LYS A 180 3.55 -6.46 -10.29
N ASP A 181 4.37 -6.30 -9.24
CA ASP A 181 5.36 -7.30 -8.81
C ASP A 181 4.95 -8.07 -7.55
N ASP A 182 3.68 -8.48 -7.47
CA ASP A 182 3.14 -9.33 -6.39
C ASP A 182 3.80 -10.72 -6.29
N ARG A 183 4.71 -11.05 -7.22
CA ARG A 183 5.34 -12.36 -7.37
C ARG A 183 6.56 -12.58 -6.47
N TYR A 184 7.13 -11.54 -5.86
CA TYR A 184 8.37 -11.66 -5.07
C TYR A 184 8.22 -11.22 -3.60
N TYR A 185 9.03 -11.84 -2.73
CA TYR A 185 9.07 -11.63 -1.28
C TYR A 185 9.52 -10.21 -0.86
N TYR A 186 10.07 -9.44 -1.81
CA TYR A 186 10.56 -8.07 -1.62
C TYR A 186 9.64 -7.08 -2.32
N GLN A 187 8.56 -6.71 -1.63
CA GLN A 187 7.43 -5.94 -2.16
C GLN A 187 7.60 -4.41 -2.01
N ASN A 188 8.85 -3.91 -1.99
CA ASN A 188 9.20 -2.50 -1.74
C ASN A 188 9.36 -1.66 -3.03
N ASN A 189 8.62 -2.00 -4.08
CA ASN A 189 8.75 -1.34 -5.38
C ASN A 189 7.92 -0.06 -5.50
N ILE A 190 7.44 0.48 -4.37
CA ILE A 190 6.59 1.65 -4.33
C ILE A 190 7.31 2.77 -3.60
N LYS A 191 7.32 3.94 -4.23
CA LYS A 191 7.78 5.20 -3.64
C LYS A 191 6.61 6.14 -3.45
N PHE A 192 6.32 6.50 -2.20
CA PHE A 192 5.47 7.65 -1.92
C PHE A 192 6.16 8.94 -2.43
N ILE A 193 5.43 9.76 -3.19
CA ILE A 193 5.97 11.02 -3.69
C ILE A 193 5.46 12.19 -2.85
N GLY A 194 4.15 12.30 -2.64
CA GLY A 194 3.59 13.41 -1.88
C GLY A 194 2.07 13.46 -1.90
N TRP A 195 1.51 14.13 -0.89
CA TRP A 195 0.09 14.48 -0.82
C TRP A 195 -0.20 15.65 -1.75
N ILE A 196 -1.34 15.63 -2.41
CA ILE A 196 -1.79 16.70 -3.30
C ILE A 196 -2.43 17.78 -2.44
N THR A 197 -1.89 19.00 -2.48
CA THR A 197 -2.43 20.14 -1.72
C THR A 197 -3.02 21.19 -2.65
N PRO A 198 -3.99 21.99 -2.17
CA PRO A 198 -4.49 23.15 -2.90
C PRO A 198 -3.39 24.15 -3.29
#